data_AF-A0A914GE06-F1
#
_entry.id   AF-A0A914GE06-F1
#
_cell.length_a   1.000
_cell.length_b   1.000
_cell.length_c   1.000
_cell.angle_alpha   90.00
_cell.angle_beta   90.00
_cell.angle_gamma   90.00
#
_symmetry.space_group_name_H-M   'P 1'
#
loop_
_entity.id
_entity.type
_entity.pdbx_description
1 polymer ?
#
loop_
_entity_poly.entity_id
_entity_poly.type
_entity_poly.pdbx_seq_one_letter_code
_entity_poly.pdbx_strand_id
1 'polypeptide(L)'
;MAQNIHSKKQTAEEEIEEETMIMHELGYHEKLDEMDEITNEIAFRIHSYHQVFPAFGDVAAQIDDIQSSLEAIRAVLKDTKHSSLARFKKGKSGGSDDGWYEARKELFAEELRKMKRVVAKIEKMLPDLEGYDDFKMGSRNVYKKLDQEKHAIEEIQKLIKDDMYIPKKSVITREMERQQRKEQIHNKKTIVKPAAAKVSSPVKENPAKIFETLMNEFEEKKVPVADTLSKLIQLFKSYSKFIPADDDLDLMFTHLGKILQKKDKKAITQALTLLSYFTKDAKYSSNIVKTDLLKHMAPLLHFTDDPIIESTLVNFINLAAHTKAIIDSQVLKFMLKVFELQDDELSYKSLQLLSKFSNGGEEAIKAIFKQDKNLFFFMVNHLDADYRPSRLPAFNSVVNTMEHADEELTHGMIDMGCVCDLCNFFYEHADEAFEALKNTLEKAGHRAKEVVKSIEGCGGYDYISEMNTEESEALIKKFFD
;
A
#
# COMPACT_ATOMS: atom_id res chain seq x y z
N MET A 1 -46.15 9.90 23.01
CA MET A 1 -45.37 10.65 22.00
C MET A 1 -43.90 10.23 22.00
N ALA A 2 -43.21 10.24 23.15
CA ALA A 2 -41.79 9.80 23.25
C ALA A 2 -41.53 8.34 22.81
N GLN A 3 -42.39 7.38 23.17
CA GLN A 3 -42.27 5.98 22.71
C GLN A 3 -42.45 5.82 21.19
N ASN A 4 -43.26 6.66 20.56
CA ASN A 4 -43.51 6.62 19.11
C ASN A 4 -42.35 7.27 18.32
N ILE A 5 -41.68 8.25 18.93
CA ILE A 5 -40.41 8.82 18.41
C ILE A 5 -39.27 7.81 18.56
N HIS A 6 -39.22 7.08 19.68
CA HIS A 6 -38.18 6.08 19.91
C HIS A 6 -38.31 4.89 18.95
N SER A 7 -39.53 4.35 18.76
CA SER A 7 -39.77 3.26 17.81
C SER A 7 -39.46 3.65 16.36
N LYS A 8 -39.85 4.85 15.91
CA LYS A 8 -39.52 5.33 14.55
C LYS A 8 -38.02 5.55 14.34
N LYS A 9 -37.31 5.99 15.39
CA LYS A 9 -35.85 6.13 15.36
C LYS A 9 -35.16 4.77 15.26
N GLN A 10 -35.68 3.77 15.98
CA GLN A 10 -35.12 2.42 16.00
C GLN A 10 -35.30 1.69 14.65
N THR A 11 -36.48 1.81 14.04
CA THR A 11 -36.73 1.27 12.68
C THR A 11 -35.86 1.95 11.62
N ALA A 12 -35.66 3.27 11.73
CA ALA A 12 -34.76 3.98 10.83
C ALA A 12 -33.29 3.56 11.02
N GLU A 13 -32.86 3.26 12.25
CA GLU A 13 -31.50 2.77 12.55
C GLU A 13 -31.27 1.33 12.04
N GLU A 14 -32.29 0.47 12.08
CA GLU A 14 -32.24 -0.90 11.54
C GLU A 14 -32.22 -0.92 10.00
N GLU A 15 -33.04 -0.10 9.34
CA GLU A 15 -32.99 0.07 7.86
C GLU A 15 -31.63 0.64 7.40
N ILE A 16 -31.03 1.51 8.21
CA ILE A 16 -29.69 2.08 8.00
C ILE A 16 -28.60 0.99 8.12
N GLU A 17 -28.72 0.09 9.08
CA GLU A 17 -27.72 -0.96 9.29
C GLU A 17 -27.79 -2.02 8.18
N GLU A 18 -29.00 -2.36 7.73
CA GLU A 18 -29.25 -3.30 6.63
C GLU A 18 -28.79 -2.75 5.26
N GLU A 19 -29.05 -1.47 4.95
CA GLU A 19 -28.58 -0.86 3.69
C GLU A 19 -27.05 -0.62 3.66
N THR A 20 -26.41 -0.37 4.81
CA THR A 20 -24.93 -0.28 4.90
C THR A 20 -24.28 -1.64 4.66
N MET A 21 -24.90 -2.69 5.20
CA MET A 21 -24.47 -4.07 4.97
C MET A 21 -24.60 -4.44 3.48
N ILE A 22 -25.69 -4.01 2.81
CA ILE A 22 -25.88 -4.22 1.36
C ILE A 22 -24.83 -3.49 0.53
N MET A 23 -24.50 -2.23 0.85
CA MET A 23 -23.45 -1.47 0.14
C MET A 23 -22.06 -2.12 0.32
N HIS A 24 -21.81 -2.71 1.49
CA HIS A 24 -20.59 -3.45 1.79
C HIS A 24 -20.56 -4.84 1.10
N GLU A 25 -21.67 -5.57 1.09
CA GLU A 25 -21.81 -6.87 0.41
C GLU A 25 -21.76 -6.75 -1.12
N LEU A 26 -22.16 -5.61 -1.67
CA LEU A 26 -22.05 -5.30 -3.10
C LEU A 26 -20.65 -4.79 -3.51
N GLY A 27 -19.68 -4.75 -2.59
CA GLY A 27 -18.30 -4.36 -2.87
C GLY A 27 -18.12 -2.88 -3.23
N TYR A 28 -19.09 -2.02 -2.91
CA TYR A 28 -19.09 -0.63 -3.38
C TYR A 28 -17.94 0.19 -2.80
N HIS A 29 -17.54 -0.08 -1.55
CA HIS A 29 -16.39 0.58 -0.92
C HIS A 29 -15.06 0.07 -1.47
N GLU A 30 -14.94 -1.23 -1.73
CA GLU A 30 -13.74 -1.83 -2.34
C GLU A 30 -13.51 -1.27 -3.75
N LYS A 31 -14.57 -1.10 -4.54
CA LYS A 31 -14.50 -0.47 -5.87
C LYS A 31 -14.15 1.02 -5.83
N LEU A 32 -14.64 1.76 -4.82
CA LEU A 32 -14.26 3.16 -4.63
C LEU A 32 -12.79 3.30 -4.23
N ASP A 33 -12.28 2.37 -3.43
CA ASP A 33 -10.88 2.34 -3.01
C ASP A 33 -9.97 1.88 -4.17
N GLU A 34 -10.41 0.92 -5.00
CA GLU A 34 -9.76 0.50 -6.27
C GLU A 34 -9.69 1.67 -7.28
N MET A 35 -10.78 2.41 -7.44
CA MET A 35 -10.80 3.63 -8.27
C MET A 35 -9.85 4.70 -7.73
N ASP A 36 -9.74 4.88 -6.42
CA ASP A 36 -8.80 5.84 -5.81
C ASP A 36 -7.35 5.41 -6.02
N GLU A 37 -7.04 4.12 -5.90
CA GLU A 37 -5.73 3.53 -6.17
C GLU A 37 -5.30 3.73 -7.63
N ILE A 38 -6.17 3.40 -8.59
CA ILE A 38 -5.92 3.64 -10.02
C ILE A 38 -5.73 5.14 -10.27
N THR A 39 -6.56 6.00 -9.68
CA THR A 39 -6.45 7.47 -9.82
C THR A 39 -5.13 8.00 -9.24
N ASN A 40 -4.62 7.40 -8.15
CA ASN A 40 -3.32 7.72 -7.54
C ASN A 40 -2.16 7.29 -8.43
N GLU A 41 -2.24 6.11 -9.02
CA GLU A 41 -1.23 5.61 -9.95
C GLU A 41 -1.15 6.48 -11.22
N ILE A 42 -2.30 6.83 -11.81
CA ILE A 42 -2.36 7.73 -12.97
C ILE A 42 -1.76 9.11 -12.62
N ALA A 43 -2.15 9.70 -11.48
CA ALA A 43 -1.62 11.00 -11.07
C ALA A 43 -0.10 10.99 -10.83
N PHE A 44 0.41 9.92 -10.23
CA PHE A 44 1.84 9.72 -10.02
C PHE A 44 2.59 9.66 -11.35
N ARG A 45 2.11 8.85 -12.30
CA ARG A 45 2.72 8.72 -13.64
C ARG A 45 2.66 10.02 -14.45
N ILE A 46 1.56 10.76 -14.34
CA ILE A 46 1.38 12.07 -14.97
C ILE A 46 2.33 13.12 -14.37
N HIS A 47 2.52 13.10 -13.05
CA HIS A 47 3.50 13.96 -12.38
C HIS A 47 4.92 13.67 -12.88
N SER A 48 5.28 12.40 -13.09
CA SER A 48 6.55 12.02 -13.72
C SER A 48 6.69 12.54 -15.16
N TYR A 49 5.61 12.62 -15.95
CA TYR A 49 5.68 13.26 -17.27
C TYR A 49 5.88 14.77 -17.19
N HIS A 50 5.26 15.46 -16.22
CA HIS A 50 5.44 16.90 -16.04
C HIS A 50 6.91 17.29 -15.81
N GLN A 51 7.69 16.40 -15.20
CA GLN A 51 9.12 16.60 -14.95
C GLN A 51 9.99 16.38 -16.20
N VAL A 52 9.55 15.54 -17.15
CA VAL A 52 10.29 15.21 -18.39
C VAL A 52 9.94 16.14 -19.55
N PHE A 53 8.75 16.74 -19.54
CA PHE A 53 8.20 17.53 -20.65
C PHE A 53 8.11 19.07 -20.46
N PRO A 54 8.90 19.75 -19.61
CA PRO A 54 8.74 21.20 -19.40
C PRO A 54 9.00 22.04 -20.67
N ALA A 55 9.68 21.49 -21.68
CA ALA A 55 9.94 22.16 -22.95
C ALA A 55 8.71 22.25 -23.91
N PHE A 56 7.62 21.53 -23.63
CA PHE A 56 6.43 21.48 -24.47
C PHE A 56 5.23 22.07 -23.73
N GLY A 57 5.19 23.41 -23.63
CA GLY A 57 4.23 24.16 -22.80
C GLY A 57 2.75 23.80 -23.01
N ASP A 58 2.36 23.42 -24.23
CA ASP A 58 0.99 23.00 -24.53
C ASP A 58 0.63 21.60 -23.98
N VAL A 59 1.64 20.75 -23.72
CA VAL A 59 1.49 19.41 -23.13
C VAL A 59 1.46 19.52 -21.60
N ALA A 60 2.27 20.39 -21.00
CA ALA A 60 2.25 20.66 -19.56
C ALA A 60 0.88 21.18 -19.11
N ALA A 61 0.33 22.18 -19.82
CA ALA A 61 -1.03 22.69 -19.52
C ALA A 61 -2.13 21.62 -19.66
N GLN A 62 -1.95 20.67 -20.58
CA GLN A 62 -2.87 19.54 -20.74
C GLN A 62 -2.73 18.49 -19.63
N ILE A 63 -1.52 18.28 -19.13
CA ILE A 63 -1.24 17.44 -17.96
C ILE A 63 -1.89 18.04 -16.71
N ASP A 64 -1.79 19.36 -16.53
CA ASP A 64 -2.41 20.08 -15.41
C ASP A 64 -3.94 20.00 -15.45
N ASP A 65 -4.53 20.05 -16.64
CA ASP A 65 -5.98 19.81 -16.84
C ASP A 65 -6.37 18.39 -16.41
N ILE A 66 -5.55 17.37 -16.70
CA ILE A 66 -5.83 16.00 -16.25
C ILE A 66 -5.70 15.89 -14.73
N GLN A 67 -4.65 16.45 -14.14
CA GLN A 67 -4.48 16.44 -12.68
C GLN A 67 -5.67 17.11 -11.98
N SER A 68 -6.12 18.25 -12.50
CA SER A 68 -7.31 18.96 -12.00
C SER A 68 -8.58 18.11 -12.10
N SER A 69 -8.77 17.38 -13.21
CA SER A 69 -9.89 16.43 -13.37
C SER A 69 -9.79 15.24 -12.41
N LEU A 70 -8.60 14.70 -12.16
CA LEU A 70 -8.37 13.61 -11.20
C LEU A 70 -8.67 14.07 -9.77
N GLU A 71 -8.23 15.27 -9.39
CA GLU A 71 -8.54 15.87 -8.10
C GLU A 71 -10.03 16.15 -7.92
N ALA A 72 -10.71 16.62 -8.96
CA ALA A 72 -12.16 16.79 -8.96
C ALA A 72 -12.88 15.45 -8.75
N ILE A 73 -12.44 14.39 -9.43
CA ILE A 73 -12.94 13.03 -9.23
C ILE A 73 -12.70 12.55 -7.79
N ARG A 74 -11.50 12.71 -7.24
CA ARG A 74 -11.20 12.36 -5.85
C ARG A 74 -12.07 13.13 -4.86
N ALA A 75 -12.28 14.43 -5.11
CA ALA A 75 -13.15 15.24 -4.28
C ALA A 75 -14.59 14.72 -4.31
N VAL A 76 -15.09 14.30 -5.48
CA VAL A 76 -16.42 13.69 -5.61
C VAL A 76 -16.47 12.30 -4.95
N LEU A 77 -15.44 11.47 -5.08
CA LEU A 77 -15.36 10.15 -4.43
C LEU A 77 -15.36 10.31 -2.90
N LYS A 78 -14.56 11.23 -2.38
CA LYS A 78 -14.44 11.53 -0.95
C LYS A 78 -15.71 12.17 -0.39
N ASP A 79 -16.29 13.14 -1.10
CA ASP A 79 -17.60 13.71 -0.74
C ASP A 79 -18.70 12.66 -0.86
N THR A 80 -18.61 11.68 -1.77
CA THR A 80 -19.54 10.54 -1.82
C THR A 80 -19.41 9.62 -0.62
N LYS A 81 -18.19 9.30 -0.22
CA LYS A 81 -17.93 8.52 0.99
C LYS A 81 -18.47 9.24 2.25
N HIS A 82 -18.36 10.57 2.32
CA HIS A 82 -18.80 11.35 3.48
C HIS A 82 -20.27 11.78 3.47
N SER A 83 -20.82 12.22 2.33
CA SER A 83 -22.18 12.72 2.19
C SER A 83 -23.21 11.62 2.28
N SER A 84 -22.91 10.44 1.71
CA SER A 84 -23.74 9.25 1.84
C SER A 84 -23.83 8.88 3.31
N LEU A 85 -22.69 8.82 4.01
CA LEU A 85 -22.62 8.57 5.45
C LEU A 85 -23.36 9.63 6.30
N ALA A 86 -23.34 10.91 5.90
CA ALA A 86 -23.91 12.02 6.64
C ALA A 86 -25.41 12.25 6.43
N ARG A 87 -25.94 12.06 5.20
CA ARG A 87 -27.38 12.11 4.91
C ARG A 87 -28.11 10.92 5.51
N PHE A 88 -27.46 9.76 5.47
CA PHE A 88 -27.93 8.52 6.04
C PHE A 88 -28.08 8.60 7.58
N LYS A 89 -27.10 9.17 8.29
CA LYS A 89 -27.19 9.48 9.73
C LYS A 89 -28.34 10.43 10.11
N LYS A 90 -28.94 11.17 9.16
CA LYS A 90 -29.98 12.16 9.40
C LYS A 90 -31.40 11.68 9.03
N GLY A 91 -31.59 10.44 8.57
CA GLY A 91 -32.91 9.84 8.34
C GLY A 91 -33.80 10.58 7.33
N LYS A 92 -33.20 11.31 6.38
CA LYS A 92 -33.94 12.02 5.31
C LYS A 92 -33.91 11.19 4.02
N SER A 93 -34.70 10.10 3.96
CA SER A 93 -34.95 9.32 2.74
C SER A 93 -36.24 9.73 2.00
N GLY A 94 -36.78 10.90 2.32
CA GLY A 94 -38.05 11.39 1.79
C GLY A 94 -37.88 12.46 0.71
N GLY A 95 -37.30 12.10 -0.45
CA GLY A 95 -37.29 12.97 -1.63
C GLY A 95 -36.31 12.51 -2.70
N SER A 96 -36.84 12.02 -3.83
CA SER A 96 -36.16 11.56 -5.07
C SER A 96 -34.62 11.50 -5.02
N ASP A 97 -34.08 10.49 -4.35
CA ASP A 97 -32.63 10.20 -4.30
C ASP A 97 -32.04 9.94 -5.72
N ASP A 98 -32.90 9.61 -6.69
CA ASP A 98 -32.56 9.43 -8.10
C ASP A 98 -31.88 10.69 -8.70
N GLY A 99 -32.33 11.89 -8.36
CA GLY A 99 -31.81 13.13 -8.97
C GLY A 99 -30.38 13.47 -8.52
N TRP A 100 -30.02 13.08 -7.30
CA TRP A 100 -28.70 13.35 -6.75
C TRP A 100 -27.65 12.34 -7.23
N TYR A 101 -28.05 11.07 -7.38
CA TYR A 101 -27.18 10.03 -7.92
C TYR A 101 -26.89 10.25 -9.41
N GLU A 102 -27.92 10.56 -10.20
CA GLU A 102 -27.75 10.86 -11.63
C GLU A 102 -26.89 12.12 -11.85
N ALA A 103 -27.02 13.15 -11.00
CA ALA A 103 -26.16 14.34 -11.08
C ALA A 103 -24.68 14.00 -10.84
N ARG A 104 -24.37 13.07 -9.92
CA ARG A 104 -22.97 12.64 -9.68
C ARG A 104 -22.46 11.71 -10.77
N LYS A 105 -23.29 10.79 -11.26
CA LYS A 105 -22.96 9.94 -12.40
C LYS A 105 -22.63 10.78 -13.64
N GLU A 106 -23.40 11.82 -13.89
CA GLU A 106 -23.13 12.75 -15.00
C GLU A 106 -21.85 13.55 -14.78
N LEU A 107 -21.56 13.99 -13.54
CA LEU A 107 -20.30 14.66 -13.21
C LEU A 107 -19.07 13.75 -13.42
N PHE A 108 -19.12 12.48 -12.97
CA PHE A 108 -18.07 11.49 -13.24
C PHE A 108 -17.91 11.24 -14.74
N ALA A 109 -19.03 11.09 -15.46
CA ALA A 109 -19.00 10.90 -16.90
C ALA A 109 -18.42 12.12 -17.62
N GLU A 110 -18.69 13.34 -17.16
CA GLU A 110 -18.13 14.57 -17.71
C GLU A 110 -16.61 14.67 -17.50
N GLU A 111 -16.12 14.41 -16.30
CA GLU A 111 -14.67 14.42 -16.01
C GLU A 111 -13.92 13.33 -16.79
N LEU A 112 -14.50 12.14 -16.93
CA LEU A 112 -13.94 11.10 -17.81
C LEU A 112 -13.94 11.49 -19.28
N ARG A 113 -14.97 12.20 -19.77
CA ARG A 113 -14.98 12.76 -21.13
C ARG A 113 -13.92 13.85 -21.28
N LYS A 114 -13.60 14.62 -20.24
CA LYS A 114 -12.48 15.60 -20.25
C LYS A 114 -11.14 14.87 -20.37
N MET A 115 -10.86 13.89 -19.51
CA MET A 115 -9.62 13.10 -19.58
C MET A 115 -9.43 12.41 -20.93
N LYS A 116 -10.47 11.76 -21.48
CA LYS A 116 -10.39 11.17 -22.82
C LYS A 116 -10.07 12.18 -23.92
N ARG A 117 -10.60 13.40 -23.83
CA ARG A 117 -10.29 14.47 -24.79
C ARG A 117 -8.84 14.92 -24.67
N VAL A 118 -8.28 14.96 -23.47
CA VAL A 118 -6.87 15.32 -23.28
C VAL A 118 -5.94 14.22 -23.78
N VAL A 119 -6.19 12.96 -23.41
CA VAL A 119 -5.42 11.81 -23.93
C VAL A 119 -5.41 11.80 -25.46
N ALA A 120 -6.57 11.99 -26.10
CA ALA A 120 -6.67 12.06 -27.56
C ALA A 120 -5.98 13.29 -28.18
N LYS A 121 -5.80 14.38 -27.44
CA LYS A 121 -5.00 15.54 -27.89
C LYS A 121 -3.51 15.23 -27.81
N ILE A 122 -3.05 14.63 -26.71
CA ILE A 122 -1.65 14.19 -26.55
C ILE A 122 -1.29 13.19 -27.66
N GLU A 123 -2.16 12.19 -27.93
CA GLU A 123 -1.97 11.23 -29.03
C GLU A 123 -1.79 11.90 -30.39
N LYS A 124 -2.49 13.01 -30.65
CA LYS A 124 -2.37 13.77 -31.91
C LYS A 124 -1.10 14.61 -31.99
N MET A 125 -0.52 15.00 -30.85
CA MET A 125 0.72 15.79 -30.79
C MET A 125 1.97 14.91 -30.90
N LEU A 126 1.89 13.63 -30.50
CA LEU A 126 3.04 12.72 -30.52
C LEU A 126 3.73 12.56 -31.89
N PRO A 127 3.02 12.44 -33.03
CA PRO A 127 3.68 12.35 -34.34
C PRO A 127 4.49 13.59 -34.70
N ASP A 128 4.06 14.78 -34.26
CA ASP A 128 4.79 16.03 -34.48
C ASP A 128 6.06 16.10 -33.61
N LEU A 129 6.10 15.35 -32.51
CA LEU A 129 7.26 15.22 -31.61
C LEU A 129 8.27 14.17 -32.09
N GLU A 130 7.86 13.17 -32.88
CA GLU A 130 8.76 12.16 -33.48
C GLU A 130 9.76 12.74 -34.51
N GLY A 131 9.55 13.98 -34.95
CA GLY A 131 10.46 14.72 -35.82
C GLY A 131 11.72 15.25 -35.12
N TYR A 132 11.77 15.24 -33.78
CA TYR A 132 12.94 15.63 -32.99
C TYR A 132 13.83 14.41 -32.73
N ASP A 133 15.11 14.47 -33.12
CA ASP A 133 16.02 13.32 -33.06
C ASP A 133 16.26 12.81 -31.62
N ASP A 134 16.17 13.66 -30.61
CA ASP A 134 16.26 13.29 -29.18
C ASP A 134 15.01 12.53 -28.68
N PHE A 135 13.90 12.58 -29.41
CA PHE A 135 12.63 11.99 -29.00
C PHE A 135 12.45 10.53 -29.47
N LYS A 136 13.25 10.09 -30.46
CA LYS A 136 13.10 8.76 -31.11
C LYS A 136 13.39 7.56 -30.20
N MET A 137 14.19 7.71 -29.14
CA MET A 137 14.42 6.62 -28.17
C MET A 137 13.37 6.59 -27.06
N GLY A 138 12.77 7.73 -26.70
CA GLY A 138 11.69 7.82 -25.70
C GLY A 138 10.29 7.52 -26.25
N SER A 139 10.04 7.76 -27.54
CA SER A 139 8.68 7.75 -28.11
C SER A 139 7.97 6.40 -28.00
N ARG A 140 8.64 5.27 -28.25
CA ARG A 140 8.02 3.93 -28.13
C ARG A 140 7.50 3.63 -26.73
N ASN A 141 8.19 4.11 -25.70
CA ASN A 141 7.76 3.95 -24.31
C ASN A 141 6.61 4.90 -23.98
N VAL A 142 6.61 6.11 -24.53
CA VAL A 142 5.50 7.07 -24.39
C VAL A 142 4.22 6.52 -25.03
N TYR A 143 4.29 5.96 -26.25
CA TYR A 143 3.13 5.30 -26.89
C TYR A 143 2.60 4.13 -26.08
N LYS A 144 3.48 3.25 -25.59
CA LYS A 144 3.09 2.11 -24.76
C LYS A 144 2.43 2.56 -23.45
N LYS A 145 2.92 3.64 -22.84
CA LYS A 145 2.35 4.20 -21.61
C LYS A 145 1.01 4.90 -21.87
N LEU A 146 0.86 5.68 -22.94
CA LEU A 146 -0.44 6.26 -23.32
C LEU A 146 -1.50 5.19 -23.60
N ASP A 147 -1.13 4.07 -24.20
CA ASP A 147 -2.03 2.94 -24.41
C ASP A 147 -2.44 2.27 -23.09
N GLN A 148 -1.53 2.20 -22.10
CA GLN A 148 -1.85 1.76 -20.74
C GLN A 148 -2.79 2.73 -20.02
N GLU A 149 -2.57 4.05 -20.12
CA GLU A 149 -3.46 5.06 -19.53
C GLU A 149 -4.85 5.01 -20.16
N LYS A 150 -4.93 4.77 -21.47
CA LYS A 150 -6.19 4.56 -22.18
C LYS A 150 -6.92 3.32 -21.67
N HIS A 151 -6.20 2.22 -21.46
CA HIS A 151 -6.78 0.99 -20.90
C HIS A 151 -7.32 1.24 -19.48
N ALA A 152 -6.57 1.92 -18.62
CA ALA A 152 -7.02 2.27 -17.27
C ALA A 152 -8.27 3.18 -17.29
N ILE A 153 -8.30 4.20 -18.17
CA ILE A 153 -9.49 5.05 -18.34
C ILE A 153 -10.69 4.24 -18.88
N GLU A 154 -10.46 3.26 -19.76
CA GLU A 154 -11.50 2.36 -20.27
C GLU A 154 -12.02 1.39 -19.19
N GLU A 155 -11.16 0.91 -18.30
CA GLU A 155 -11.54 0.11 -17.13
C GLU A 155 -12.38 0.92 -16.14
N ILE A 156 -11.97 2.15 -15.81
CA ILE A 156 -12.78 3.06 -14.98
C ILE A 156 -14.16 3.29 -15.62
N GLN A 157 -14.22 3.48 -16.94
CA GLN A 157 -15.49 3.62 -17.65
C GLN A 157 -16.35 2.36 -17.64
N LYS A 158 -15.71 1.19 -17.74
CA LYS A 158 -16.38 -0.10 -17.66
C LYS A 158 -16.97 -0.29 -16.26
N LEU A 159 -16.21 0.00 -15.20
CA LEU A 159 -16.69 -0.04 -13.81
C LEU A 159 -17.90 0.88 -13.59
N ILE A 160 -17.90 2.07 -14.20
CA ILE A 160 -19.03 3.02 -14.12
C ILE A 160 -20.24 2.56 -14.96
N LYS A 161 -20.03 1.96 -16.14
CA LYS A 161 -21.10 1.50 -17.03
C LYS A 161 -21.75 0.20 -16.55
N ASP A 162 -20.95 -0.75 -16.09
CA ASP A 162 -21.39 -2.10 -15.77
C ASP A 162 -22.03 -2.17 -14.37
N ASP A 163 -21.56 -1.39 -13.38
CA ASP A 163 -21.89 -1.65 -11.97
C ASP A 163 -22.33 -0.44 -11.12
N MET A 164 -22.33 0.79 -11.63
CA MET A 164 -23.03 1.92 -10.97
C MET A 164 -24.53 1.94 -11.28
N TYR A 165 -25.14 0.77 -11.48
CA TYR A 165 -26.58 0.60 -11.48
C TYR A 165 -27.00 0.18 -10.06
N ILE A 166 -27.36 1.14 -9.23
CA ILE A 166 -28.13 0.83 -8.00
C ILE A 166 -29.46 0.25 -8.50
N PRO A 167 -29.77 -1.03 -8.25
CA PRO A 167 -31.02 -1.59 -8.70
C PRO A 167 -32.15 -0.80 -8.06
N LYS A 168 -33.17 -0.40 -8.83
CA LYS A 168 -34.36 0.26 -8.27
C LYS A 168 -34.82 -0.50 -7.03
N LYS A 169 -35.31 0.18 -5.99
CA LYS A 169 -35.81 -0.47 -4.75
C LYS A 169 -36.68 -1.70 -5.05
N SER A 170 -37.50 -1.64 -6.09
CA SER A 170 -38.32 -2.76 -6.57
C SER A 170 -37.57 -3.99 -7.13
N VAL A 171 -36.37 -3.82 -7.68
CA VAL A 171 -35.47 -4.89 -8.15
C VAL A 171 -34.75 -5.52 -6.97
N ILE A 172 -34.28 -4.72 -6.01
CA ILE A 172 -33.68 -5.21 -4.75
C ILE A 172 -34.72 -6.02 -3.97
N THR A 173 -35.95 -5.50 -3.81
CA THR A 173 -37.04 -6.23 -3.15
C THR A 173 -37.38 -7.55 -3.87
N ARG A 174 -37.37 -7.58 -5.21
CA ARG A 174 -37.64 -8.81 -5.98
C ARG A 174 -36.52 -9.84 -5.85
N GLU A 175 -35.25 -9.41 -5.83
CA GLU A 175 -34.14 -10.35 -5.69
C GLU A 175 -34.02 -10.85 -4.25
N MET A 176 -34.36 -10.03 -3.25
CA MET A 176 -34.56 -10.46 -1.85
C MET A 176 -35.69 -11.49 -1.73
N GLU A 177 -36.86 -11.24 -2.33
CA GLU A 177 -37.96 -12.22 -2.35
C GLU A 177 -37.53 -13.53 -3.05
N ARG A 178 -36.65 -13.44 -4.04
CA ARG A 178 -36.11 -14.60 -4.77
C ARG A 178 -35.09 -15.37 -3.92
N GLN A 179 -34.24 -14.69 -3.15
CA GLN A 179 -33.30 -15.31 -2.22
C GLN A 179 -34.01 -15.93 -1.01
N GLN A 180 -34.97 -15.23 -0.40
CA GLN A 180 -35.81 -15.78 0.67
C GLN A 180 -36.61 -17.00 0.19
N ARG A 181 -37.09 -17.01 -1.07
CA ARG A 181 -37.72 -18.21 -1.66
C ARG A 181 -36.71 -19.35 -1.86
N LYS A 182 -35.47 -19.08 -2.27
CA LYS A 182 -34.42 -20.10 -2.38
C LYS A 182 -34.08 -20.71 -1.02
N GLU A 183 -33.98 -19.89 0.03
CA GLU A 183 -33.76 -20.34 1.41
C GLU A 183 -34.95 -21.12 1.98
N GLN A 184 -36.19 -20.69 1.72
CA GLN A 184 -37.38 -21.43 2.10
C GLN A 184 -37.53 -22.77 1.35
N ILE A 185 -37.05 -22.86 0.11
CA ILE A 185 -36.98 -24.12 -0.64
C ILE A 185 -35.90 -25.04 -0.07
N HIS A 186 -34.78 -24.48 0.42
CA HIS A 186 -33.72 -25.25 1.07
C HIS A 186 -34.12 -25.75 2.47
N ASN A 187 -34.87 -24.93 3.23
CA ASN A 187 -35.35 -25.25 4.59
C ASN A 187 -36.60 -26.15 4.62
N LYS A 188 -37.20 -26.50 3.49
CA LYS A 188 -38.36 -27.42 3.42
C LYS A 188 -38.01 -28.91 3.62
N LYS A 189 -36.74 -29.28 3.84
CA LYS A 189 -36.33 -30.68 4.04
C LYS A 189 -36.23 -31.16 5.49
N THR A 190 -36.57 -30.35 6.49
CA THR A 190 -36.64 -30.83 7.88
C THR A 190 -37.75 -30.13 8.63
N ILE A 191 -38.94 -30.75 8.70
CA ILE A 191 -40.05 -30.26 9.51
C ILE A 191 -39.90 -30.80 10.93
N VAL A 192 -39.41 -29.96 11.84
CA VAL A 192 -39.85 -29.95 13.24
C VAL A 192 -40.14 -28.50 13.59
N LYS A 193 -41.39 -28.18 13.90
CA LYS A 193 -41.80 -26.85 14.37
C LYS A 193 -41.12 -26.53 15.71
N PRO A 194 -40.53 -25.34 15.88
CA PRO A 194 -40.52 -24.68 17.17
C PRO A 194 -41.54 -23.55 17.20
N ALA A 195 -42.04 -23.30 18.41
CA ALA A 195 -42.97 -22.23 18.73
C ALA A 195 -42.38 -20.84 18.41
N ALA A 196 -43.26 -19.90 18.11
CA ALA A 196 -42.94 -18.51 17.80
C ALA A 196 -42.14 -17.85 18.95
N ALA A 197 -40.82 -17.76 18.76
CA ALA A 197 -39.98 -16.86 19.52
C ALA A 197 -39.99 -15.48 18.83
N LYS A 198 -40.19 -14.43 19.61
CA LYS A 198 -40.08 -13.03 19.18
C LYS A 198 -38.71 -12.85 18.52
N VAL A 199 -38.71 -12.37 17.28
CA VAL A 199 -37.51 -11.87 16.59
C VAL A 199 -37.02 -10.66 17.38
N SER A 200 -35.98 -10.87 18.19
CA SER A 200 -35.17 -9.78 18.71
C SER A 200 -34.26 -9.30 17.58
N SER A 201 -34.14 -7.99 17.41
CA SER A 201 -33.18 -7.35 16.52
C SER A 201 -31.74 -7.88 16.74
N PRO A 202 -30.86 -7.80 15.72
CA PRO A 202 -29.46 -8.17 15.89
C PRO A 202 -28.88 -7.26 16.96
N VAL A 203 -28.68 -7.82 18.15
CA VAL A 203 -28.03 -7.12 19.25
C VAL A 203 -26.65 -6.73 18.72
N LYS A 204 -26.31 -5.44 18.76
CA LYS A 204 -24.91 -4.98 18.62
C LYS A 204 -24.12 -5.66 19.73
N GLU A 205 -23.60 -6.84 19.44
CA GLU A 205 -22.84 -7.62 20.39
C GLU A 205 -21.61 -6.79 20.78
N ASN A 206 -21.35 -6.74 22.08
CA ASN A 206 -20.21 -6.02 22.61
C ASN A 206 -18.93 -6.65 22.05
N PRO A 207 -18.06 -5.90 21.33
CA PRO A 207 -16.86 -6.47 20.72
C PRO A 207 -15.94 -7.15 21.73
N ALA A 208 -15.95 -6.71 23.00
CA ALA A 208 -15.21 -7.39 24.07
C ALA A 208 -15.74 -8.81 24.35
N LYS A 209 -17.06 -9.02 24.33
CA LYS A 209 -17.67 -10.35 24.50
C LYS A 209 -17.42 -11.25 23.31
N ILE A 210 -17.47 -10.69 22.10
CA ILE A 210 -17.12 -11.42 20.87
C ILE A 210 -15.67 -11.87 20.97
N PHE A 211 -14.75 -10.96 21.31
CA PHE A 211 -13.33 -11.28 21.49
C PHE A 211 -13.11 -12.37 22.54
N GLU A 212 -13.69 -12.24 23.74
CA GLU A 212 -13.60 -13.24 24.81
C GLU A 212 -14.11 -14.62 24.35
N THR A 213 -15.24 -14.65 23.64
CA THR A 213 -15.79 -15.89 23.08
C THR A 213 -14.84 -16.53 22.07
N LEU A 214 -14.27 -15.72 21.17
CA LEU A 214 -13.32 -16.19 20.17
C LEU A 214 -12.02 -16.68 20.80
N MET A 215 -11.52 -16.02 21.85
CA MET A 215 -10.35 -16.47 22.60
C MET A 215 -10.61 -17.80 23.31
N ASN A 216 -11.79 -17.99 23.90
CA ASN A 216 -12.17 -19.28 24.48
C ASN A 216 -12.27 -20.39 23.42
N GLU A 217 -12.88 -20.11 22.24
CA GLU A 217 -12.91 -21.05 21.11
C GLU A 217 -11.48 -21.45 20.67
N PHE A 218 -10.56 -20.47 20.71
CA PHE A 218 -9.16 -20.63 20.33
C PHE A 218 -8.40 -21.55 21.28
N GLU A 219 -8.62 -21.40 22.59
CA GLU A 219 -7.99 -22.23 23.63
C GLU A 219 -8.54 -23.65 23.65
N GLU A 220 -9.87 -23.78 23.59
CA GLU A 220 -10.55 -25.08 23.74
C GLU A 220 -10.49 -25.94 22.47
N LYS A 221 -9.95 -25.39 21.36
CA LYS A 221 -9.87 -26.04 20.03
C LYS A 221 -11.22 -26.57 19.54
N LYS A 222 -12.32 -25.90 19.93
CA LYS A 222 -13.69 -26.31 19.58
C LYS A 222 -14.01 -26.07 18.10
N VAL A 223 -13.30 -25.14 17.49
CA VAL A 223 -13.48 -24.69 16.09
C VAL A 223 -12.12 -24.79 15.38
N PRO A 224 -12.07 -25.04 14.05
CA PRO A 224 -10.84 -24.96 13.30
C PRO A 224 -10.12 -23.62 13.55
N VAL A 225 -8.84 -23.68 13.91
CA VAL A 225 -8.02 -22.50 14.28
C VAL A 225 -8.11 -21.40 13.21
N ALA A 226 -8.10 -21.80 11.94
CA ALA A 226 -8.21 -20.88 10.81
C ALA A 226 -9.54 -20.08 10.80
N ASP A 227 -10.64 -20.70 11.20
CA ASP A 227 -11.95 -20.05 11.20
C ASP A 227 -12.05 -19.06 12.37
N THR A 228 -11.52 -19.42 13.55
CA THR A 228 -11.42 -18.49 14.68
C THR A 228 -10.55 -17.28 14.36
N LEU A 229 -9.40 -17.47 13.69
CA LEU A 229 -8.56 -16.37 13.22
C LEU A 229 -9.29 -15.46 12.23
N SER A 230 -10.04 -16.04 11.28
CA SER A 230 -10.86 -15.27 10.35
C SER A 230 -11.88 -14.39 11.06
N LYS A 231 -12.59 -14.92 12.07
CA LYS A 231 -13.53 -14.16 12.88
C LYS A 231 -12.84 -13.04 13.67
N LEU A 232 -11.66 -13.31 14.23
CA LEU A 232 -10.86 -12.28 14.92
C LEU A 232 -10.43 -11.16 13.96
N ILE A 233 -9.94 -11.50 12.77
CA ILE A 233 -9.60 -10.50 11.74
C ILE A 233 -10.82 -9.65 11.39
N GLN A 234 -11.99 -10.29 11.20
CA GLN A 234 -13.23 -9.58 10.90
C GLN A 234 -13.64 -8.65 12.05
N LEU A 235 -13.48 -9.07 13.30
CA LEU A 235 -13.73 -8.23 14.47
C LEU A 235 -12.85 -6.98 14.45
N PHE A 236 -11.54 -7.11 14.22
CA PHE A 236 -10.63 -5.95 14.17
C PHE A 236 -10.86 -5.06 12.95
N LYS A 237 -11.30 -5.62 11.82
CA LYS A 237 -11.74 -4.84 10.65
C LYS A 237 -12.99 -4.03 10.95
N SER A 238 -14.02 -4.66 11.51
CA SER A 238 -15.32 -4.04 11.78
C SER A 238 -15.28 -3.03 12.93
N TYR A 239 -14.39 -3.24 13.90
CA TYR A 239 -14.29 -2.42 15.11
C TYR A 239 -12.88 -1.84 15.28
N SER A 240 -12.48 -0.94 14.37
CA SER A 240 -11.13 -0.31 14.38
C SER A 240 -10.76 0.45 15.67
N LYS A 241 -11.75 0.75 16.53
CA LYS A 241 -11.54 1.38 17.86
C LYS A 241 -11.51 0.40 19.01
N PHE A 242 -11.74 -0.90 18.77
CA PHE A 242 -11.70 -1.91 19.80
C PHE A 242 -10.25 -2.14 20.23
N ILE A 243 -10.02 -2.05 21.54
CA ILE A 243 -8.72 -2.22 22.18
C ILE A 243 -8.89 -3.37 23.18
N PRO A 244 -8.28 -4.54 22.94
CA PRO A 244 -8.27 -5.63 23.91
C PRO A 244 -7.51 -5.23 25.18
N ALA A 245 -7.78 -5.90 26.29
CA ALA A 245 -6.99 -5.70 27.51
C ALA A 245 -5.55 -6.23 27.30
N ASP A 246 -4.58 -5.71 28.05
CA ASP A 246 -3.18 -6.10 27.86
C ASP A 246 -2.95 -7.60 28.16
N ASP A 247 -3.61 -8.15 29.20
CA ASP A 247 -3.56 -9.59 29.52
C ASP A 247 -4.11 -10.48 28.39
N ASP A 248 -5.16 -10.01 27.71
CA ASP A 248 -5.76 -10.67 26.56
C ASP A 248 -4.81 -10.69 25.36
N LEU A 249 -4.07 -9.60 25.15
CA LEU A 249 -3.07 -9.50 24.09
C LEU A 249 -1.91 -10.46 24.32
N ASP A 250 -1.41 -10.56 25.55
CA ASP A 250 -0.32 -11.48 25.90
C ASP A 250 -0.72 -12.94 25.64
N LEU A 251 -1.95 -13.30 26.02
CA LEU A 251 -2.52 -14.62 25.76
C LEU A 251 -2.64 -14.88 24.26
N MET A 252 -3.16 -13.92 23.50
CA MET A 252 -3.31 -14.02 22.05
C MET A 252 -1.95 -14.14 21.34
N PHE A 253 -0.97 -13.31 21.68
CA PHE A 253 0.38 -13.38 21.13
C PHE A 253 1.07 -14.71 21.41
N THR A 254 0.89 -15.25 22.62
CA THR A 254 1.36 -16.60 22.97
C THR A 254 0.77 -17.67 22.06
N HIS A 255 -0.53 -17.60 21.77
CA HIS A 255 -1.17 -18.56 20.88
C HIS A 255 -0.79 -18.37 19.42
N LEU A 256 -0.66 -17.14 18.95
CA LEU A 256 -0.17 -16.83 17.61
C LEU A 256 1.25 -17.39 17.41
N GLY A 257 2.13 -17.25 18.40
CA GLY A 257 3.46 -17.86 18.38
C GLY A 257 3.45 -19.37 18.21
N LYS A 258 2.49 -20.07 18.84
CA LYS A 258 2.28 -21.52 18.64
C LYS A 258 1.75 -21.85 17.24
N ILE A 259 0.99 -20.96 16.61
CA ILE A 259 0.44 -21.17 15.26
C ILE A 259 1.49 -20.97 14.19
N LEU A 260 2.34 -19.95 14.32
CA LEU A 260 3.44 -19.69 13.39
C LEU A 260 4.44 -20.86 13.32
N GLN A 261 4.50 -21.70 14.34
CA GLN A 261 5.33 -22.92 14.38
C GLN A 261 4.67 -24.16 13.73
N LYS A 262 3.40 -24.07 13.31
CA LYS A 262 2.68 -25.19 12.67
C LYS A 262 3.02 -25.27 11.18
N LYS A 263 2.48 -26.29 10.51
CA LYS A 263 2.59 -26.48 9.04
C LYS A 263 1.35 -26.03 8.26
N ASP A 264 0.31 -25.60 8.96
CA ASP A 264 -0.95 -25.17 8.33
C ASP A 264 -0.77 -23.77 7.74
N LYS A 265 -0.54 -23.72 6.44
CA LYS A 265 -0.32 -22.49 5.67
C LYS A 265 -1.46 -21.49 5.85
N LYS A 266 -2.72 -21.93 5.82
CA LYS A 266 -3.89 -21.05 5.95
C LYS A 266 -3.89 -20.39 7.34
N ALA A 267 -3.67 -21.19 8.39
CA ALA A 267 -3.61 -20.66 9.76
C ALA A 267 -2.42 -19.71 9.96
N ILE A 268 -1.26 -19.99 9.36
CA ILE A 268 -0.08 -19.11 9.41
C ILE A 268 -0.38 -17.78 8.72
N THR A 269 -0.90 -17.80 7.49
CA THR A 269 -1.25 -16.59 6.75
C THR A 269 -2.22 -15.73 7.55
N GLN A 270 -3.31 -16.32 8.08
CA GLN A 270 -4.28 -15.59 8.89
C GLN A 270 -3.66 -15.07 10.20
N ALA A 271 -2.77 -15.82 10.84
CA ALA A 271 -2.06 -15.36 12.03
C ALA A 271 -1.18 -14.14 11.72
N LEU A 272 -0.45 -14.16 10.59
CA LEU A 272 0.35 -13.02 10.13
C LEU A 272 -0.52 -11.82 9.74
N THR A 273 -1.64 -12.05 9.06
CA THR A 273 -2.61 -11.00 8.74
C THR A 273 -3.16 -10.36 10.01
N LEU A 274 -3.53 -11.17 11.02
CA LEU A 274 -4.00 -10.67 12.31
C LEU A 274 -2.90 -9.87 13.02
N LEU A 275 -1.66 -10.38 13.05
CA LEU A 275 -0.50 -9.65 13.60
C LEU A 275 -0.30 -8.29 12.91
N SER A 276 -0.58 -8.17 11.60
CA SER A 276 -0.39 -6.92 10.86
C SER A 276 -1.26 -5.77 11.36
N TYR A 277 -2.41 -6.06 12.00
CA TYR A 277 -3.24 -5.05 12.65
C TYR A 277 -2.58 -4.48 13.91
N PHE A 278 -1.83 -5.31 14.63
CA PHE A 278 -1.16 -4.92 15.86
C PHE A 278 0.21 -4.30 15.58
N THR A 279 0.97 -4.83 14.63
CA THR A 279 2.31 -4.29 14.33
C THR A 279 2.28 -2.86 13.80
N LYS A 280 1.18 -2.41 13.18
CA LYS A 280 0.98 -1.02 12.74
C LYS A 280 0.83 0.00 13.88
N ASP A 281 0.44 -0.45 15.08
CA ASP A 281 0.23 0.42 16.23
C ASP A 281 1.50 0.48 17.10
N ALA A 282 1.92 1.69 17.50
CA ALA A 282 3.12 1.89 18.30
C ALA A 282 3.05 1.22 19.70
N LYS A 283 1.85 1.19 20.31
CA LYS A 283 1.63 0.53 21.60
C LYS A 283 1.81 -0.98 21.45
N TYR A 284 1.15 -1.59 20.48
CA TYR A 284 1.16 -3.04 20.35
C TYR A 284 2.46 -3.58 19.75
N SER A 285 3.08 -2.86 18.81
CA SER A 285 4.42 -3.22 18.30
C SER A 285 5.43 -3.36 19.44
N SER A 286 5.41 -2.46 20.42
CA SER A 286 6.26 -2.50 21.62
C SER A 286 6.00 -3.72 22.52
N ASN A 287 4.77 -4.24 22.54
CA ASN A 287 4.45 -5.48 23.26
C ASN A 287 4.91 -6.70 22.48
N ILE A 288 4.65 -6.74 21.17
CA ILE A 288 5.04 -7.84 20.27
C ILE A 288 6.55 -8.09 20.33
N VAL A 289 7.37 -7.03 20.31
CA VAL A 289 8.85 -7.18 20.34
C VAL A 289 9.40 -7.70 21.67
N LYS A 290 8.60 -7.69 22.74
CA LYS A 290 8.96 -8.30 24.03
C LYS A 290 8.63 -9.80 24.07
N THR A 291 7.90 -10.31 23.08
CA THR A 291 7.56 -11.73 22.95
C THR A 291 8.56 -12.47 22.04
N ASP A 292 8.45 -13.80 21.97
CA ASP A 292 9.21 -14.61 21.03
C ASP A 292 8.62 -14.64 19.60
N LEU A 293 7.58 -13.84 19.30
CA LEU A 293 6.92 -13.85 17.99
C LEU A 293 7.88 -13.58 16.83
N LEU A 294 8.79 -12.62 16.96
CA LEU A 294 9.74 -12.28 15.89
C LEU A 294 10.64 -13.48 15.53
N LYS A 295 11.07 -14.26 16.54
CA LYS A 295 11.89 -15.48 16.33
C LYS A 295 11.10 -16.57 15.61
N HIS A 296 9.78 -16.62 15.80
CA HIS A 296 8.91 -17.55 15.08
C HIS A 296 8.53 -17.06 13.68
N MET A 297 8.50 -15.73 13.47
CA MET A 297 8.21 -15.13 12.16
C MET A 297 9.40 -15.19 11.21
N ALA A 298 10.62 -14.91 11.67
CA ALA A 298 11.80 -14.82 10.79
C ALA A 298 11.99 -16.04 9.88
N PRO A 299 11.86 -17.31 10.36
CA PRO A 299 11.99 -18.49 9.50
C PRO A 299 10.91 -18.61 8.42
N LEU A 300 9.77 -17.92 8.53
CA LEU A 300 8.69 -17.96 7.55
C LEU A 300 9.07 -17.30 6.23
N LEU A 301 10.10 -16.45 6.21
CA LEU A 301 10.67 -15.91 4.98
C LEU A 301 11.35 -16.98 4.11
N HIS A 302 11.60 -18.19 4.64
CA HIS A 302 12.11 -19.33 3.88
C HIS A 302 10.99 -20.19 3.28
N PHE A 303 9.72 -19.86 3.50
CA PHE A 303 8.63 -20.62 2.89
C PHE A 303 8.64 -20.44 1.37
N THR A 304 8.02 -21.37 0.65
CA THR A 304 7.85 -21.29 -0.80
C THR A 304 6.55 -20.58 -1.21
N ASP A 305 5.73 -20.15 -0.23
CA ASP A 305 4.44 -19.55 -0.49
C ASP A 305 4.54 -18.03 -0.35
N ASP A 306 4.45 -17.32 -1.48
CA ASP A 306 4.56 -15.86 -1.53
C ASP A 306 3.64 -15.14 -0.53
N PRO A 307 2.36 -15.52 -0.33
CA PRO A 307 1.49 -14.85 0.64
C PRO A 307 2.00 -14.91 2.08
N ILE A 308 2.72 -15.97 2.45
CA ILE A 308 3.32 -16.10 3.80
C ILE A 308 4.56 -15.22 3.89
N ILE A 309 5.41 -15.21 2.87
CA ILE A 309 6.60 -14.36 2.81
C ILE A 309 6.18 -12.89 2.87
N GLU A 310 5.27 -12.49 2.00
CA GLU A 310 4.74 -11.15 1.89
C GLU A 310 4.11 -10.67 3.20
N SER A 311 3.23 -11.47 3.82
CA SER A 311 2.63 -11.15 5.11
C SER A 311 3.67 -11.06 6.24
N THR A 312 4.73 -11.87 6.16
CA THR A 312 5.85 -11.82 7.12
C THR A 312 6.66 -10.54 6.96
N LEU A 313 7.00 -10.15 5.72
CA LEU A 313 7.69 -8.90 5.40
C LEU A 313 6.89 -7.69 5.88
N VAL A 314 5.59 -7.62 5.61
CA VAL A 314 4.72 -6.51 6.05
C VAL A 314 4.79 -6.31 7.56
N ASN A 315 4.75 -7.40 8.33
CA ASN A 315 4.86 -7.29 9.77
C ASN A 315 6.24 -6.80 10.23
N PHE A 316 7.33 -7.27 9.61
CA PHE A 316 8.68 -6.75 9.92
C PHE A 316 8.86 -5.28 9.53
N ILE A 317 8.26 -4.84 8.41
CA ILE A 317 8.27 -3.44 7.97
C ILE A 317 7.56 -2.56 9.01
N ASN A 318 6.37 -2.98 9.48
CA ASN A 318 5.64 -2.25 10.52
C ASN A 318 6.43 -2.18 11.84
N LEU A 319 7.19 -3.23 12.16
CA LEU A 319 8.02 -3.31 13.35
C LEU A 319 9.36 -2.60 13.22
N ALA A 320 9.70 -2.02 12.06
CA ALA A 320 11.07 -1.60 11.75
C ALA A 320 11.65 -0.50 12.68
N ALA A 321 10.78 0.24 13.38
CA ALA A 321 11.17 1.16 14.45
C ALA A 321 11.89 0.46 15.63
N HIS A 322 11.71 -0.86 15.77
CA HIS A 322 12.35 -1.70 16.79
C HIS A 322 13.54 -2.47 16.21
N THR A 323 14.43 -1.75 15.51
CA THR A 323 15.52 -2.31 14.70
C THR A 323 16.35 -3.37 15.44
N LYS A 324 16.73 -3.12 16.69
CA LYS A 324 17.49 -4.08 17.51
C LYS A 324 16.76 -5.41 17.71
N ALA A 325 15.47 -5.37 18.07
CA ALA A 325 14.68 -6.57 18.30
C ALA A 325 14.56 -7.43 17.02
N ILE A 326 14.48 -6.78 15.86
CA ILE A 326 14.42 -7.50 14.60
C ILE A 326 15.79 -8.07 14.21
N ILE A 327 16.89 -7.34 14.42
CA ILE A 327 18.24 -7.90 14.24
C ILE A 327 18.41 -9.15 15.11
N ASP A 328 18.00 -9.07 16.38
CA ASP A 328 18.08 -10.18 17.33
C ASP A 328 17.20 -11.38 16.92
N SER A 329 16.15 -11.14 16.12
CA SER A 329 15.31 -12.21 15.54
C SER A 329 15.98 -12.98 14.38
N GLN A 330 17.16 -12.52 13.92
CA GLN A 330 17.92 -13.10 12.82
C GLN A 330 17.19 -13.05 11.45
N VAL A 331 16.22 -12.15 11.26
CA VAL A 331 15.48 -12.00 9.99
C VAL A 331 16.41 -11.84 8.78
N LEU A 332 17.52 -11.12 8.95
CA LEU A 332 18.49 -10.81 7.90
C LEU A 332 19.09 -12.09 7.27
N LYS A 333 19.18 -13.20 8.03
CA LYS A 333 19.65 -14.50 7.50
C LYS A 333 18.72 -15.10 6.45
N PHE A 334 17.45 -14.72 6.47
CA PHE A 334 16.44 -15.26 5.57
C PHE A 334 16.18 -14.34 4.37
N MET A 335 16.56 -13.06 4.47
CA MET A 335 16.32 -12.05 3.44
C MET A 335 16.99 -12.38 2.09
N LEU A 336 18.19 -12.97 2.09
CA LEU A 336 18.87 -13.36 0.86
C LEU A 336 17.99 -14.27 0.00
N LYS A 337 17.30 -15.22 0.64
CA LYS A 337 16.45 -16.18 -0.06
C LYS A 337 15.26 -15.51 -0.73
N VAL A 338 14.74 -14.45 -0.12
CA VAL A 338 13.62 -13.69 -0.67
C VAL A 338 14.05 -12.95 -1.94
N PHE A 339 15.25 -12.36 -1.95
CA PHE A 339 15.80 -11.71 -3.15
C PHE A 339 16.06 -12.69 -4.31
N GLU A 340 16.39 -13.95 -4.01
CA GLU A 340 16.57 -14.99 -5.04
C GLU A 340 15.27 -15.39 -5.77
N LEU A 341 14.10 -15.06 -5.23
CA LEU A 341 12.81 -15.42 -5.85
C LEU A 341 12.52 -14.63 -7.14
N GLN A 342 13.25 -13.53 -7.39
CA GLN A 342 13.09 -12.66 -8.56
C GLN A 342 11.66 -12.14 -8.78
N ASP A 343 10.86 -12.08 -7.71
CA ASP A 343 9.53 -11.47 -7.73
C ASP A 343 9.64 -9.97 -7.39
N ASP A 344 9.04 -9.11 -8.21
CA ASP A 344 9.17 -7.66 -8.07
C ASP A 344 8.45 -7.12 -6.83
N GLU A 345 7.31 -7.71 -6.43
CA GLU A 345 6.58 -7.29 -5.22
C GLU A 345 7.34 -7.68 -3.95
N LEU A 346 7.85 -8.90 -3.89
CA LEU A 346 8.68 -9.37 -2.79
C LEU A 346 10.00 -8.60 -2.73
N SER A 347 10.61 -8.27 -3.87
CA SER A 347 11.82 -7.45 -3.94
C SER A 347 11.54 -6.03 -3.43
N TYR A 348 10.42 -5.43 -3.83
CA TYR A 348 9.96 -4.13 -3.32
C TYR A 348 9.81 -4.14 -1.80
N LYS A 349 9.07 -5.11 -1.23
CA LYS A 349 8.85 -5.20 0.22
C LYS A 349 10.14 -5.50 0.98
N SER A 350 11.02 -6.31 0.39
CA SER A 350 12.32 -6.65 0.98
C SER A 350 13.26 -5.45 1.02
N LEU A 351 13.33 -4.65 -0.04
CA LEU A 351 14.09 -3.40 -0.08
C LEU A 351 13.44 -2.31 0.79
N GLN A 352 12.10 -2.29 0.87
CA GLN A 352 11.40 -1.41 1.80
C GLN A 352 11.79 -1.75 3.25
N LEU A 353 11.88 -3.04 3.60
CA LEU A 353 12.36 -3.45 4.91
C LEU A 353 13.81 -3.00 5.12
N LEU A 354 14.71 -3.29 4.17
CA LEU A 354 16.12 -2.90 4.25
C LEU A 354 16.32 -1.38 4.40
N SER A 355 15.55 -0.55 3.69
CA SER A 355 15.65 0.91 3.83
C SER A 355 15.28 1.39 5.23
N LYS A 356 14.31 0.74 5.87
CA LYS A 356 13.98 1.01 7.28
C LYS A 356 15.09 0.54 8.23
N PHE A 357 15.78 -0.56 7.91
CA PHE A 357 16.94 -1.02 8.69
C PHE A 357 18.13 -0.08 8.58
N SER A 358 18.49 0.34 7.38
CA SER A 358 19.64 1.23 7.18
C SER A 358 19.41 2.60 7.82
N ASN A 359 18.15 3.05 7.92
CA ASN A 359 17.76 4.24 8.69
C ASN A 359 17.89 4.06 10.23
N GLY A 360 18.20 2.85 10.70
CA GLY A 360 18.36 2.54 12.12
C GLY A 360 19.72 2.90 12.70
N GLY A 361 20.61 3.52 11.91
CA GLY A 361 21.94 3.95 12.34
C GLY A 361 23.06 2.93 12.08
N GLU A 362 24.26 3.29 12.52
CA GLU A 362 25.50 2.54 12.31
C GLU A 362 25.44 1.08 12.82
N GLU A 363 24.83 0.84 13.99
CA GLU A 363 24.70 -0.52 14.54
C GLU A 363 23.88 -1.43 13.61
N ALA A 364 22.84 -0.89 12.99
CA ALA A 364 21.95 -1.65 12.11
C ALA A 364 22.64 -2.00 10.79
N ILE A 365 23.36 -1.04 10.21
CA ILE A 365 24.15 -1.26 8.99
C ILE A 365 25.25 -2.29 9.24
N LYS A 366 25.98 -2.17 10.35
CA LYS A 366 27.01 -3.16 10.72
C LYS A 366 26.40 -4.54 10.93
N ALA A 367 25.17 -4.63 11.44
CA ALA A 367 24.46 -5.90 11.55
C ALA A 367 24.15 -6.51 10.16
N ILE A 368 23.69 -5.71 9.20
CA ILE A 368 23.50 -6.15 7.80
C ILE A 368 24.82 -6.68 7.24
N PHE A 369 25.89 -5.87 7.34
CA PHE A 369 27.21 -6.22 6.81
C PHE A 369 27.81 -7.48 7.42
N LYS A 370 27.71 -7.62 8.73
CA LYS A 370 28.19 -8.80 9.45
C LYS A 370 27.37 -10.04 9.11
N GLN A 371 26.07 -9.87 8.82
CA GLN A 371 25.19 -10.98 8.56
C GLN A 371 25.35 -11.52 7.14
N ASP A 372 25.28 -10.65 6.14
CA ASP A 372 25.48 -11.00 4.74
C ASP A 372 25.77 -9.74 3.89
N LYS A 373 27.01 -9.63 3.37
CA LYS A 373 27.42 -8.53 2.49
C LYS A 373 26.65 -8.50 1.17
N ASN A 374 26.08 -9.63 0.73
CA ASN A 374 25.30 -9.69 -0.52
C ASN A 374 24.00 -8.90 -0.43
N LEU A 375 23.49 -8.60 0.77
CA LEU A 375 22.32 -7.74 0.92
C LEU A 375 22.57 -6.33 0.36
N PHE A 376 23.79 -5.80 0.50
CA PHE A 376 24.17 -4.53 -0.14
C PHE A 376 24.25 -4.64 -1.66
N PHE A 377 24.77 -5.77 -2.17
CA PHE A 377 24.76 -6.02 -3.60
C PHE A 377 23.33 -5.99 -4.16
N PHE A 378 22.36 -6.58 -3.46
CA PHE A 378 20.95 -6.49 -3.87
C PHE A 378 20.40 -5.06 -3.79
N MET A 379 20.79 -4.25 -2.80
CA MET A 379 20.41 -2.83 -2.78
C MET A 379 20.95 -2.10 -4.01
N VAL A 380 22.24 -2.23 -4.31
CA VAL A 380 22.88 -1.54 -5.43
C VAL A 380 22.34 -2.03 -6.78
N ASN A 381 22.21 -3.35 -6.97
CA ASN A 381 21.70 -3.93 -8.22
C ASN A 381 20.24 -3.53 -8.55
N HIS A 382 19.47 -3.04 -7.58
CA HIS A 382 18.13 -2.51 -7.83
C HIS A 382 18.10 -0.99 -8.05
N LEU A 383 19.23 -0.28 -8.00
CA LEU A 383 19.33 1.13 -8.38
C LEU A 383 19.28 1.33 -9.90
N ASP A 384 20.01 0.50 -10.64
CA ASP A 384 20.05 0.46 -12.12
C ASP A 384 18.81 -0.19 -12.75
N ALA A 385 17.85 -0.61 -11.92
CA ALA A 385 16.61 -1.22 -12.39
C ALA A 385 15.65 -0.14 -12.90
N ASP A 386 15.90 0.34 -14.11
CA ASP A 386 15.02 1.26 -14.83
C ASP A 386 13.56 0.82 -14.72
N TYR A 387 12.74 1.68 -14.13
CA TYR A 387 11.28 1.54 -13.99
C TYR A 387 10.76 0.37 -13.12
N ARG A 388 11.56 -0.18 -12.21
CA ARG A 388 11.03 -1.13 -11.20
C ARG A 388 10.50 -0.42 -9.97
N PRO A 389 9.36 -0.84 -9.38
CA PRO A 389 8.86 -0.29 -8.11
C PRO A 389 9.90 -0.36 -6.97
N SER A 390 10.78 -1.35 -7.00
CA SER A 390 11.86 -1.58 -6.04
C SER A 390 12.99 -0.54 -6.07
N ARG A 391 13.08 0.28 -7.12
CA ARG A 391 14.18 1.23 -7.35
C ARG A 391 14.26 2.31 -6.26
N LEU A 392 13.13 2.89 -5.87
CA LEU A 392 13.09 3.92 -4.81
C LEU A 392 13.44 3.35 -3.41
N PRO A 393 12.88 2.21 -2.97
CA PRO A 393 13.35 1.57 -1.73
C PRO A 393 14.84 1.18 -1.76
N ALA A 394 15.38 0.78 -2.92
CA ALA A 394 16.81 0.54 -3.08
C ALA A 394 17.63 1.83 -2.90
N PHE A 395 17.24 2.92 -3.56
CA PHE A 395 17.85 4.24 -3.40
C PHE A 395 17.88 4.69 -1.94
N ASN A 396 16.72 4.66 -1.28
CA ASN A 396 16.62 4.99 0.15
C ASN A 396 17.52 4.09 1.00
N SER A 397 17.63 2.80 0.67
CA SER A 397 18.52 1.88 1.39
C SER A 397 19.99 2.28 1.25
N VAL A 398 20.42 2.66 0.04
CA VAL A 398 21.80 3.06 -0.25
C VAL A 398 22.12 4.42 0.36
N VAL A 399 21.25 5.43 0.24
CA VAL A 399 21.43 6.76 0.85
C VAL A 399 21.62 6.63 2.37
N ASN A 400 20.70 5.95 3.05
CA ASN A 400 20.79 5.71 4.49
C ASN A 400 22.05 4.90 4.86
N THR A 401 22.48 4.00 3.97
CA THR A 401 23.72 3.26 4.17
C THR A 401 24.93 4.18 4.13
N MET A 402 25.02 5.05 3.13
CA MET A 402 26.14 5.99 2.97
C MET A 402 26.22 7.01 4.10
N GLU A 403 25.09 7.40 4.69
CA GLU A 403 25.04 8.29 5.85
C GLU A 403 25.82 7.73 7.06
N HIS A 404 25.71 6.43 7.35
CA HIS A 404 26.39 5.83 8.52
C HIS A 404 27.46 4.78 8.19
N ALA A 405 27.83 4.60 6.92
CA ALA A 405 28.94 3.75 6.52
C ALA A 405 30.28 4.24 7.11
N ASP A 406 31.17 3.29 7.40
CA ASP A 406 32.59 3.55 7.64
C ASP A 406 33.39 3.43 6.32
N GLU A 407 34.71 3.63 6.38
CA GLU A 407 35.58 3.56 5.19
C GLU A 407 35.52 2.16 4.52
N GLU A 408 35.52 1.07 5.29
CA GLU A 408 35.46 -0.30 4.74
C GLU A 408 34.15 -0.54 3.99
N LEU A 409 33.02 -0.17 4.59
CA LEU A 409 31.72 -0.33 3.94
C LEU A 409 31.58 0.60 2.73
N THR A 410 32.07 1.84 2.82
CA THR A 410 32.08 2.79 1.70
C THR A 410 32.84 2.23 0.51
N HIS A 411 34.01 1.62 0.74
CA HIS A 411 34.78 0.95 -0.31
C HIS A 411 33.99 -0.21 -0.92
N GLY A 412 33.33 -1.02 -0.08
CA GLY A 412 32.48 -2.11 -0.57
C GLY A 412 31.31 -1.62 -1.43
N MET A 413 30.68 -0.50 -1.08
CA MET A 413 29.60 0.09 -1.87
C MET A 413 30.11 0.66 -3.22
N ILE A 414 31.29 1.28 -3.22
CA ILE A 414 31.95 1.75 -4.45
C ILE A 414 32.26 0.55 -5.38
N ASP A 415 32.79 -0.55 -4.84
CA ASP A 415 33.09 -1.77 -5.60
C ASP A 415 31.84 -2.41 -6.22
N MET A 416 30.67 -2.20 -5.61
CA MET A 416 29.38 -2.65 -6.14
C MET A 416 28.81 -1.74 -7.24
N GLY A 417 29.43 -0.58 -7.49
CA GLY A 417 29.03 0.32 -8.58
C GLY A 417 28.04 1.42 -8.19
N CYS A 418 27.79 1.65 -6.90
CA CYS A 418 26.71 2.56 -6.48
C CYS A 418 26.89 4.03 -6.87
N VAL A 419 28.10 4.47 -7.21
CA VAL A 419 28.40 5.90 -7.47
C VAL A 419 27.66 6.42 -8.71
N CYS A 420 27.80 5.73 -9.84
CA CYS A 420 27.13 6.14 -11.08
C CYS A 420 25.61 6.04 -10.93
N ASP A 421 25.15 4.98 -10.27
CA ASP A 421 23.73 4.77 -10.02
C ASP A 421 23.14 5.90 -9.18
N LEU A 422 23.83 6.36 -8.11
CA LEU A 422 23.41 7.52 -7.33
C LEU A 422 23.35 8.80 -8.17
N CYS A 423 24.30 9.01 -9.08
CA CYS A 423 24.25 10.17 -9.98
C CYS A 423 23.00 10.16 -10.89
N ASN A 424 22.53 8.98 -11.32
CA ASN A 424 21.32 8.88 -12.13
C ASN A 424 20.04 9.34 -11.37
N PHE A 425 20.09 9.42 -10.04
CA PHE A 425 18.97 9.91 -9.23
C PHE A 425 18.92 11.43 -9.08
N PHE A 426 19.89 12.20 -9.59
CA PHE A 426 19.85 13.67 -9.51
C PHE A 426 18.58 14.28 -10.11
N TYR A 427 17.98 13.64 -11.12
CA TYR A 427 16.74 14.12 -11.75
C TYR A 427 15.49 13.92 -10.90
N GLU A 428 15.49 12.96 -9.99
CA GLU A 428 14.30 12.58 -9.21
C GLU A 428 14.43 12.97 -7.73
N HIS A 429 15.65 12.90 -7.19
CA HIS A 429 15.98 13.00 -5.77
C HIS A 429 17.34 13.70 -5.57
N ALA A 430 17.44 14.94 -6.09
CA ALA A 430 18.70 15.70 -6.16
C ALA A 430 19.39 15.87 -4.80
N ASP A 431 18.63 16.26 -3.77
CA ASP A 431 19.19 16.56 -2.45
C ASP A 431 19.73 15.29 -1.76
N GLU A 432 18.97 14.20 -1.79
CA GLU A 432 19.37 12.92 -1.20
C GLU A 432 20.53 12.27 -1.96
N ALA A 433 20.54 12.37 -3.30
CA ALA A 433 21.63 11.88 -4.13
C ALA A 433 22.92 12.68 -3.88
N PHE A 434 22.83 14.00 -3.78
CA PHE A 434 23.95 14.87 -3.43
C PHE A 434 24.55 14.51 -2.08
N GLU A 435 23.72 14.39 -1.04
CA GLU A 435 24.18 14.08 0.31
C GLU A 435 24.81 12.68 0.38
N ALA A 436 24.25 11.68 -0.33
CA ALA A 436 24.87 10.36 -0.41
C ALA A 436 26.24 10.38 -1.11
N LEU A 437 26.40 11.13 -2.20
CA LEU A 437 27.67 11.28 -2.92
C LEU A 437 28.72 12.04 -2.10
N LYS A 438 28.30 13.11 -1.41
CA LYS A 438 29.14 13.84 -0.45
C LYS A 438 29.64 12.91 0.65
N ASN A 439 28.76 12.17 1.31
CA ASN A 439 29.14 11.18 2.32
C ASN A 439 30.10 10.11 1.75
N THR A 440 29.85 9.66 0.53
CA THR A 440 30.74 8.72 -0.18
C THR A 440 32.14 9.30 -0.36
N LEU A 441 32.26 10.52 -0.89
CA LEU A 441 33.55 11.19 -1.13
C LEU A 441 34.32 11.43 0.17
N GLU A 442 33.64 11.87 1.23
CA GLU A 442 34.27 12.16 2.52
C GLU A 442 34.81 10.91 3.22
N LYS A 443 34.16 9.76 3.00
CA LYS A 443 34.53 8.48 3.62
C LYS A 443 35.36 7.57 2.72
N ALA A 444 35.51 7.89 1.44
CA ALA A 444 36.29 7.10 0.49
C ALA A 444 37.79 7.07 0.81
N GLY A 445 38.30 8.00 1.63
CA GLY A 445 39.70 8.03 2.04
C GLY A 445 40.64 8.09 0.82
N HIS A 446 41.54 7.12 0.69
CA HIS A 446 42.48 7.05 -0.42
C HIS A 446 41.83 6.82 -1.80
N ARG A 447 40.57 6.35 -1.84
CA ARG A 447 39.80 6.11 -3.06
C ARG A 447 38.99 7.31 -3.53
N ALA A 448 39.04 8.46 -2.85
CA ALA A 448 38.28 9.65 -3.25
C ALA A 448 38.53 10.05 -4.73
N LYS A 449 39.77 9.92 -5.22
CA LYS A 449 40.11 10.18 -6.63
C LYS A 449 39.44 9.24 -7.63
N GLU A 450 39.18 8.00 -7.22
CA GLU A 450 38.44 7.04 -8.05
C GLU A 450 36.97 7.42 -8.11
N VAL A 451 36.38 7.76 -6.96
CA VAL A 451 34.98 8.23 -6.86
C VAL A 451 34.76 9.48 -7.70
N VAL A 452 35.66 10.48 -7.63
CA VAL A 452 35.61 11.69 -8.46
C VAL A 452 35.58 11.34 -9.94
N LYS A 453 36.49 10.47 -10.41
CA LYS A 453 36.51 10.03 -11.81
C LYS A 453 35.23 9.30 -12.22
N SER A 454 34.64 8.52 -11.33
CA SER A 454 33.35 7.86 -11.61
C SER A 454 32.24 8.89 -11.75
N ILE A 455 32.17 9.88 -10.84
CA ILE A 455 31.20 10.98 -10.90
C ILE A 455 31.36 11.79 -12.19
N GLU A 456 32.59 12.16 -12.58
CA GLU A 456 32.87 12.85 -13.84
C GLU A 456 32.49 11.97 -15.05
N GLY A 457 32.86 10.69 -15.02
CA GLY A 457 32.65 9.75 -16.11
C GLY A 457 31.17 9.45 -16.41
N CYS A 458 30.30 9.53 -15.41
CA CYS A 458 28.86 9.35 -15.56
C CYS A 458 28.07 10.67 -15.70
N GLY A 459 28.74 11.82 -15.81
CA GLY A 459 28.10 13.14 -15.91
C GLY A 459 27.53 13.66 -14.58
N GLY A 460 27.83 13.01 -13.45
CA GLY A 460 27.42 13.44 -12.11
C GLY A 460 27.95 14.82 -11.71
N TYR A 461 29.15 15.18 -12.21
CA TYR A 461 29.76 16.49 -11.95
C TYR A 461 28.90 17.65 -12.46
N ASP A 462 28.31 17.50 -13.65
CA ASP A 462 27.51 18.55 -14.27
C ASP A 462 26.32 18.90 -13.36
N TYR A 463 25.59 17.90 -12.84
CA TYR A 463 24.51 18.14 -11.88
C TYR A 463 24.98 18.83 -10.61
N ILE A 464 26.08 18.36 -10.02
CA ILE A 464 26.61 18.97 -8.78
C ILE A 464 26.96 20.44 -9.04
N SER A 465 27.54 20.76 -10.20
CA SER A 465 27.88 22.13 -10.57
C SER A 465 26.64 23.00 -10.83
N GLU A 466 25.56 22.42 -11.37
CA GLU A 466 24.31 23.12 -11.66
C GLU A 466 23.47 23.39 -10.41
N MET A 467 23.65 22.64 -9.31
CA MET A 467 22.94 22.88 -8.04
C MET A 467 23.21 24.28 -7.47
N ASN A 468 24.38 24.85 -7.73
CA ASN A 468 24.76 26.24 -7.38
C ASN A 468 24.47 26.60 -5.91
N THR A 469 24.76 25.68 -4.98
CA THR A 469 24.68 25.87 -3.53
C THR A 469 26.07 26.02 -2.92
N GLU A 470 26.18 26.69 -1.77
CA GLU A 470 27.46 26.82 -1.03
C GLU A 470 28.08 25.45 -0.72
N GLU A 471 27.25 24.45 -0.42
CA GLU A 471 27.72 23.08 -0.18
C GLU A 471 28.27 22.42 -1.43
N SER A 472 27.60 22.57 -2.58
CA SER A 472 28.08 22.03 -3.86
C SER A 472 29.40 22.67 -4.31
N GLU A 473 29.53 24.00 -4.17
CA GLU A 473 30.77 24.72 -4.46
C GLU A 473 31.92 24.28 -3.55
N ALA A 474 31.64 24.10 -2.25
CA ALA A 474 32.63 23.62 -1.29
C ALA A 474 33.08 22.19 -1.60
N LEU A 475 32.16 21.31 -2.03
CA LEU A 475 32.47 19.94 -2.43
C LEU A 475 33.35 19.90 -3.69
N ILE A 476 32.98 20.68 -4.72
CA ILE A 476 33.75 20.83 -5.96
C ILE A 476 35.18 21.26 -5.64
N LYS A 477 35.34 22.34 -4.89
CA LYS A 477 36.65 22.88 -4.51
C LYS A 477 37.50 21.91 -3.68
N LYS A 478 36.87 21.01 -2.90
CA LYS A 478 37.58 20.07 -2.03
C LYS A 478 38.07 18.82 -2.77
N PHE A 479 37.34 18.37 -3.78
CA PHE A 479 37.56 17.06 -4.40
C PHE A 479 37.84 17.08 -5.91
N PHE A 480 37.36 18.08 -6.63
CA PHE A 480 37.45 18.16 -8.10
C PHE A 480 38.53 19.15 -8.57
N ASP A 481 38.80 20.20 -7.78
CA ASP A 481 39.96 21.10 -7.94
C ASP A 481 41.24 20.51 -7.30
#